data_AF-C6LLZ2-F1
#
_entry.id   AF-C6LLZ2-F1
#
_cell.length_a   1.000
_cell.length_b   1.000
_cell.length_c   1.000
_cell.angle_alpha   90.00
_cell.angle_beta   90.00
_cell.angle_gamma   90.00
#
_symmetry.space_group_name_H-M   'P 1'
#
loop_
_entity.id
_entity.type
_entity.pdbx_description
1 polymer ?
#
loop_
_entity_poly.entity_id
_entity_poly.type
_entity_poly.pdbx_seq_one_letter_code
_entity_poly.pdbx_strand_id
1 'polypeptide(L)'
;MPTILTSSQQTFVDITDQRKLSAYITSNLPKTQSEDPNTLPHAYAPNWETSHLVLTPVIFLDQTNVALDASGLTISWKRKDGTGAESALSSGETVSGGILTVSQNKLSASSSGMITYICYISYYDSETKNTVNISSDITYTLVKNAENAKLAYVTADTYVFKYRVRKTWADAASQKGAFHSLANAKKCADENAGYSVFDESGKNLYIGKQTAFQPYLVKVSVSDLRIRKGPGTDKAKTGKYTGTGVFTIVEEADGPGASKWGLLKAYQKNRDGWVSLDFAQRV
;
A
#
# COMPACT_ATOMS: atom_id res chain seq x y z
N MET A 1 -40.38 84.28 -34.47
CA MET A 1 -39.14 83.50 -34.22
C MET A 1 -39.42 82.59 -33.04
N PRO A 2 -39.29 81.26 -33.16
CA PRO A 2 -39.54 80.36 -32.04
C PRO A 2 -38.36 80.44 -31.07
N THR A 3 -38.64 80.73 -29.81
CA THR A 3 -37.66 80.68 -28.72
C THR A 3 -37.35 79.22 -28.43
N ILE A 4 -36.12 78.79 -28.68
CA ILE A 4 -35.65 77.47 -28.27
C ILE A 4 -35.32 77.55 -26.77
N LEU A 5 -36.17 76.94 -25.95
CA LEU A 5 -35.89 76.71 -24.53
C LEU A 5 -35.12 75.39 -24.42
N THR A 6 -33.81 75.47 -24.26
CA THR A 6 -33.01 74.30 -23.91
C THR A 6 -33.05 74.11 -22.40
N SER A 7 -33.62 73.00 -21.92
CA SER A 7 -33.47 72.57 -20.52
C SER A 7 -32.36 71.53 -20.45
N SER A 8 -31.24 71.88 -19.83
CA SER A 8 -30.22 70.90 -19.44
C SER A 8 -30.48 70.47 -18.00
N GLN A 9 -30.62 69.17 -17.78
CA GLN A 9 -30.66 68.58 -16.45
C GLN A 9 -29.23 68.20 -16.05
N GLN A 10 -28.65 68.92 -15.10
CA GLN A 10 -27.43 68.48 -14.41
C GLN A 10 -27.85 67.75 -13.15
N THR A 11 -27.50 66.47 -13.07
CA THR A 11 -27.64 65.69 -11.85
C THR A 11 -26.36 65.85 -11.05
N PHE A 12 -26.44 66.56 -9.92
CA PHE A 12 -25.37 66.57 -8.93
C PHE A 12 -25.59 65.37 -8.02
N VAL A 13 -24.67 64.43 -8.04
CA VAL A 13 -24.58 63.38 -7.03
C VAL A 13 -23.66 63.92 -5.95
N ASP A 14 -24.22 64.19 -4.77
CA ASP A 14 -23.41 64.50 -3.60
C ASP A 14 -22.63 63.22 -3.23
N ILE A 15 -21.31 63.31 -3.14
CA ILE A 15 -20.42 62.22 -2.72
C ILE A 15 -19.95 62.42 -1.27
N THR A 16 -20.42 63.48 -0.62
CA THR A 16 -20.07 63.87 0.75
C THR A 16 -20.98 63.21 1.79
N ASP A 17 -22.08 62.58 1.36
CA ASP A 17 -23.03 61.85 2.21
C ASP A 17 -22.71 60.33 2.31
N GLN A 18 -21.77 59.83 1.50
CA GLN A 18 -21.43 58.41 1.50
C GLN A 18 -20.53 58.06 2.69
N ARG A 19 -21.16 57.70 3.81
CA ARG A 19 -20.46 57.20 5.00
C ARG A 19 -19.61 55.98 4.66
N LYS A 20 -18.35 55.98 5.12
CA LYS A 20 -17.36 54.93 4.87
C LYS A 20 -17.32 53.95 6.02
N LEU A 21 -17.77 52.73 5.76
CA LEU A 21 -17.68 51.62 6.69
C LEU A 21 -16.37 50.85 6.46
N SER A 22 -15.65 50.53 7.53
CA SER A 22 -14.46 49.68 7.50
C SER A 22 -14.42 48.78 8.73
N ALA A 23 -13.80 47.61 8.61
CA ALA A 23 -13.67 46.69 9.73
C ALA A 23 -12.42 45.82 9.61
N TYR A 24 -11.90 45.40 10.76
CA TYR A 24 -10.91 44.33 10.86
C TYR A 24 -11.27 43.37 11.99
N ILE A 25 -10.71 42.15 11.94
CA ILE A 25 -10.94 41.13 12.95
C ILE A 25 -9.70 41.02 13.82
N THR A 26 -9.90 41.12 15.14
CA THR A 26 -8.87 40.79 16.13
C THR A 26 -9.04 39.36 16.60
N SER A 27 -7.93 38.72 16.96
CA SER A 27 -7.94 37.36 17.50
C SER A 27 -7.14 37.30 18.79
N ASN A 28 -7.67 36.57 19.77
CA ASN A 28 -6.96 36.29 21.03
C ASN A 28 -5.84 35.25 20.88
N LEU A 29 -5.82 34.46 19.80
CA LEU A 29 -4.85 33.39 19.57
C LEU A 29 -4.12 33.56 18.24
N PRO A 30 -2.91 32.98 18.08
CA PRO A 30 -2.18 33.01 16.82
C PRO A 30 -2.98 32.42 15.65
N LYS A 31 -2.71 32.92 14.44
CA LYS A 31 -3.30 32.42 13.18
C LYS A 31 -2.77 31.05 12.72
N THR A 32 -1.95 30.41 13.54
CA THR A 32 -1.39 29.09 13.28
C THR A 32 -1.60 28.20 14.48
N GLN A 33 -2.05 26.98 14.23
CA GLN A 33 -2.12 25.92 15.21
C GLN A 33 -1.13 24.82 14.81
N SER A 34 -0.26 24.42 15.74
CA SER A 34 0.59 23.24 15.56
C SER A 34 -0.15 21.99 16.00
N GLU A 35 -0.06 20.93 15.22
CA GLU A 35 -0.43 19.55 15.57
C GLU A 35 0.84 18.75 15.86
N ASP A 36 0.89 18.09 17.01
CA ASP A 36 1.83 16.99 17.27
C ASP A 36 1.15 15.65 16.96
N PRO A 37 1.50 14.99 15.85
CA PRO A 37 0.92 13.72 15.45
C PRO A 37 1.50 12.51 16.21
N ASN A 38 2.49 12.69 17.09
CA ASN A 38 3.16 11.58 17.78
C ASN A 38 2.45 11.14 19.07
N THR A 39 1.48 11.90 19.57
CA THR A 39 0.68 11.56 20.75
C THR A 39 -0.74 11.17 20.35
N LEU A 40 -1.37 10.21 21.07
CA LEU A 40 -2.79 9.89 20.89
C LEU A 40 -3.55 10.15 22.21
N PRO A 41 -4.60 11.02 22.22
CA PRO A 41 -5.06 11.86 21.11
C PRO A 41 -3.99 12.89 20.69
N HIS A 42 -4.06 13.37 19.44
CA HIS A 42 -3.13 14.38 18.93
C HIS A 42 -3.17 15.63 19.82
N ALA A 43 -2.00 16.23 20.07
CA ALA A 43 -1.89 17.45 20.84
C ALA A 43 -1.85 18.68 19.93
N TYR A 44 -2.50 19.77 20.36
CA TYR A 44 -2.59 21.02 19.59
C TYR A 44 -2.07 22.21 20.39
N ALA A 45 -1.35 23.12 19.71
CA ALA A 45 -0.83 24.35 20.30
C ALA A 45 -1.08 25.56 19.37
N PRO A 46 -1.88 26.57 19.78
CA PRO A 46 -2.74 26.56 20.96
C PRO A 46 -3.87 25.53 20.83
N ASN A 47 -4.39 25.02 21.96
CA ASN A 47 -5.56 24.14 21.97
C ASN A 47 -6.84 24.99 22.11
N TRP A 48 -7.69 24.99 21.07
CA TRP A 48 -8.92 25.79 21.05
C TRP A 48 -10.03 25.18 21.92
N GLU A 49 -9.94 23.91 22.31
CA GLU A 49 -10.88 23.31 23.26
C GLU A 49 -10.70 23.85 24.68
N THR A 50 -9.48 24.19 25.07
CA THR A 50 -9.19 24.69 26.43
C THR A 50 -9.09 26.21 26.50
N SER A 51 -8.47 26.84 25.48
CA SER A 51 -8.20 28.29 25.49
C SER A 51 -9.13 29.11 24.61
N HIS A 52 -10.09 28.45 23.92
CA HIS A 52 -11.10 28.99 23.00
C HIS A 52 -10.62 30.11 22.07
N LEU A 53 -10.71 29.88 20.76
CA LEU A 53 -10.44 30.94 19.79
C LEU A 53 -11.59 31.95 19.82
N VAL A 54 -11.28 33.22 20.05
CA VAL A 54 -12.22 34.34 20.11
C VAL A 54 -11.85 35.36 19.05
N LEU A 55 -12.79 35.65 18.15
CA LEU A 55 -12.65 36.60 17.05
C LEU A 55 -13.56 37.80 17.29
N THR A 56 -12.95 38.97 17.49
CA THR A 56 -13.68 40.21 17.80
C THR A 56 -13.56 41.18 16.62
N PRO A 57 -14.67 41.50 15.93
CA PRO A 57 -14.64 42.52 14.89
C PRO A 57 -14.46 43.90 15.53
N VAL A 58 -13.71 44.77 14.86
CA VAL A 58 -13.60 46.19 15.21
C VAL A 58 -14.06 46.98 13.99
N ILE A 59 -15.07 47.80 14.20
CA ILE A 59 -15.82 48.46 13.12
C ILE A 59 -15.65 49.97 13.26
N PHE A 60 -15.46 50.63 12.12
CA PHE A 60 -15.36 52.07 12.03
C PHE A 60 -16.33 52.60 10.98
N LEU A 61 -17.08 53.63 11.36
CA LEU A 61 -17.90 54.43 10.46
C LEU A 61 -17.25 55.82 10.40
N ASP A 62 -16.83 56.23 9.21
CA ASP A 62 -16.14 57.51 9.01
C ASP A 62 -14.96 57.70 9.98
N GLN A 63 -14.16 56.64 10.13
CA GLN A 63 -12.98 56.55 11.02
C GLN A 63 -13.30 56.61 12.52
N THR A 64 -14.58 56.66 12.91
CA THR A 64 -15.02 56.60 14.31
C THR A 64 -15.41 55.18 14.68
N ASN A 65 -14.93 54.71 15.83
CA ASN A 65 -15.26 53.36 16.31
C ASN A 65 -16.77 53.21 16.56
N VAL A 66 -17.33 52.08 16.12
CA VAL A 66 -18.73 51.70 16.33
C VAL A 66 -18.77 50.52 17.28
N ALA A 67 -19.54 50.64 18.36
CA ALA A 67 -19.78 49.55 19.30
C ALA A 67 -20.55 48.39 18.63
N LEU A 68 -20.29 47.15 19.05
CA LEU A 68 -20.88 45.96 18.43
C LEU A 68 -22.39 45.82 18.66
N ASP A 69 -22.93 46.54 19.64
CA ASP A 69 -24.34 46.63 19.99
C ASP A 69 -25.01 47.91 19.45
N ALA A 70 -24.31 48.68 18.61
CA ALA A 70 -24.86 49.90 18.02
C ALA A 70 -26.13 49.60 17.22
N SER A 71 -27.15 50.46 17.38
CA SER A 71 -28.38 50.36 16.61
C SER A 71 -28.10 50.45 15.10
N GLY A 72 -28.78 49.61 14.32
CA GLY A 72 -28.59 49.53 12.86
C GLY A 72 -27.40 48.67 12.43
N LEU A 73 -26.57 48.19 13.36
CA LEU A 73 -25.47 47.28 13.06
C LEU A 73 -25.95 45.82 13.11
N THR A 74 -25.65 45.07 12.04
CA THR A 74 -25.87 43.62 11.98
C THR A 74 -24.56 42.93 11.63
N ILE A 75 -24.19 41.93 12.42
CA ILE A 75 -22.98 41.12 12.23
C ILE A 75 -23.39 39.66 12.06
N SER A 76 -22.88 39.02 11.03
CA SER A 76 -23.04 37.58 10.82
C SER A 76 -21.73 36.95 10.39
N TRP A 77 -21.58 35.65 10.66
CA TRP A 77 -20.35 34.92 10.42
C TRP A 77 -20.58 33.71 9.53
N LYS A 78 -19.62 33.46 8.65
CA LYS A 78 -19.50 32.21 7.87
C LYS A 78 -18.06 31.70 7.93
N ARG A 79 -17.87 30.49 7.43
CA ARG A 79 -16.55 29.85 7.28
C ARG A 79 -16.37 29.21 5.92
N LYS A 80 -15.12 29.05 5.49
CA LYS A 80 -14.73 28.19 4.38
C LYS A 80 -13.49 27.37 4.75
N ASP A 81 -13.38 26.18 4.16
CA ASP A 81 -12.21 25.31 4.26
C ASP A 81 -11.33 25.51 3.02
N GLY A 82 -10.14 26.07 3.21
CA GLY A 82 -9.23 26.44 2.11
C GLY A 82 -9.89 27.33 1.06
N THR A 83 -9.91 26.86 -0.19
CA THR A 83 -10.56 27.52 -1.33
C THR A 83 -11.99 27.03 -1.58
N GLY A 84 -12.56 26.25 -0.66
CA GLY A 84 -13.93 25.75 -0.75
C GLY A 84 -14.98 26.85 -0.68
N ALA A 85 -16.23 26.48 -0.96
CA ALA A 85 -17.37 27.38 -0.85
C ALA A 85 -17.61 27.82 0.61
N GLU A 86 -18.21 29.00 0.77
CA GLU A 86 -18.69 29.45 2.07
C GLU A 86 -19.77 28.53 2.63
N SER A 87 -19.71 28.30 3.92
CA SER A 87 -20.64 27.48 4.68
C SER A 87 -21.02 28.18 5.98
N ALA A 88 -22.15 27.76 6.55
CA ALA A 88 -22.56 28.20 7.87
C ALA A 88 -21.54 27.75 8.94
N LEU A 89 -21.59 28.39 10.10
CA LEU A 89 -20.88 27.91 11.28
C LEU A 89 -21.39 26.51 11.68
N SER A 90 -20.50 25.73 12.28
CA SER A 90 -20.69 24.35 12.71
C SER A 90 -20.71 24.23 14.24
N SER A 91 -20.96 23.03 14.77
CA SER A 91 -20.97 22.78 16.22
C SER A 91 -19.70 23.29 16.91
N GLY A 92 -19.80 23.98 18.05
CA GLY A 92 -18.62 24.56 18.73
C GLY A 92 -18.12 25.88 18.12
N GLU A 93 -18.80 26.45 17.13
CA GLU A 93 -18.60 27.81 16.63
C GLU A 93 -19.87 28.62 16.96
N THR A 94 -19.77 29.56 17.90
CA THR A 94 -20.93 30.29 18.44
C THR A 94 -20.71 31.79 18.35
N VAL A 95 -21.78 32.53 18.05
CA VAL A 95 -21.74 33.99 17.96
C VAL A 95 -22.58 34.58 19.09
N SER A 96 -21.99 35.51 19.86
CA SER A 96 -22.68 36.28 20.88
C SER A 96 -22.19 37.72 20.85
N GLY A 97 -23.10 38.70 20.80
CA GLY A 97 -22.74 40.13 20.69
C GLY A 97 -21.86 40.46 19.48
N GLY A 98 -22.00 39.74 18.36
CA GLY A 98 -21.17 39.89 17.17
C GLY A 98 -19.78 39.23 17.24
N ILE A 99 -19.40 38.68 18.39
CA ILE A 99 -18.12 38.00 18.63
C ILE A 99 -18.26 36.51 18.35
N LEU A 100 -17.34 35.95 17.55
CA LEU A 100 -17.29 34.51 17.27
C LEU A 100 -16.35 33.81 18.26
N THR A 101 -16.87 32.81 18.97
CA THR A 101 -16.11 31.91 19.84
C THR A 101 -16.09 30.50 19.25
N VAL A 102 -14.90 29.94 19.09
CA VAL A 102 -14.64 28.59 18.58
C VAL A 102 -14.03 27.75 19.70
N SER A 103 -14.78 26.74 20.14
CA SER A 103 -14.46 25.90 21.30
C SER A 103 -13.95 24.49 20.93
N GLN A 104 -13.55 24.28 19.68
CA GLN A 104 -13.03 23.01 19.17
C GLN A 104 -11.84 23.24 18.26
N ASN A 105 -10.93 22.27 18.16
CA ASN A 105 -9.79 22.30 17.24
C ASN A 105 -10.24 22.09 15.79
N LYS A 106 -10.93 23.07 15.19
CA LYS A 106 -11.57 22.93 13.87
C LYS A 106 -10.59 22.62 12.74
N LEU A 107 -9.35 23.06 12.87
CA LEU A 107 -8.31 22.79 11.88
C LEU A 107 -7.96 21.31 11.75
N SER A 108 -8.15 20.48 12.79
CA SER A 108 -7.85 19.05 12.73
C SER A 108 -8.77 18.28 11.77
N ALA A 109 -10.01 18.74 11.62
CA ALA A 109 -11.00 18.19 10.70
C ALA A 109 -10.94 18.83 9.30
N SER A 110 -10.08 19.83 9.10
CA SER A 110 -9.95 20.53 7.83
C SER A 110 -9.19 19.67 6.81
N SER A 111 -9.75 19.53 5.61
CA SER A 111 -9.09 18.80 4.52
C SER A 111 -7.96 19.60 3.89
N SER A 112 -8.04 20.94 3.89
CA SER A 112 -6.98 21.81 3.37
C SER A 112 -5.92 22.17 4.42
N GLY A 113 -6.19 21.88 5.71
CA GLY A 113 -5.39 22.40 6.82
C GLY A 113 -5.53 23.92 7.00
N MET A 114 -6.55 24.54 6.40
CA MET A 114 -6.79 25.98 6.47
C MET A 114 -8.29 26.27 6.64
N ILE A 115 -8.61 27.19 7.55
CA ILE A 115 -9.98 27.66 7.75
C ILE A 115 -9.98 29.18 7.71
N THR A 116 -10.85 29.75 6.88
CA THR A 116 -11.11 31.19 6.86
C THR A 116 -12.46 31.47 7.48
N TYR A 117 -12.49 32.33 8.48
CA TYR A 117 -13.73 32.90 9.03
C TYR A 117 -14.00 34.24 8.37
N ILE A 118 -15.24 34.45 7.94
CA ILE A 118 -15.68 35.64 7.22
C ILE A 118 -16.76 36.31 8.05
N CYS A 119 -16.50 37.54 8.48
CA CYS A 119 -17.43 38.41 9.16
C CYS A 119 -18.13 39.29 8.13
N TYR A 120 -19.44 39.16 7.98
CA TYR A 120 -20.27 40.09 7.22
C TYR A 120 -20.83 41.15 8.17
N ILE A 121 -20.65 42.40 7.79
CA ILE A 121 -21.11 43.55 8.55
C ILE A 121 -22.06 44.35 7.65
N SER A 122 -23.24 44.64 8.20
CA SER A 122 -24.24 45.51 7.59
C SER A 122 -24.55 46.65 8.55
N TYR A 123 -24.50 47.88 8.08
CA TYR A 123 -24.85 49.07 8.87
C TYR A 123 -25.96 49.84 8.17
N TYR A 124 -27.10 49.98 8.85
CA TYR A 124 -28.22 50.81 8.43
C TYR A 124 -28.07 52.22 9.02
N ASP A 125 -27.92 53.20 8.15
CA ASP A 125 -27.89 54.60 8.54
C ASP A 125 -29.32 55.15 8.57
N SER A 126 -29.79 55.50 9.77
CA SER A 126 -31.13 56.03 9.98
C SER A 126 -31.37 57.41 9.37
N GLU A 127 -30.31 58.17 9.12
CA GLU A 127 -30.38 59.52 8.55
C GLU A 127 -30.55 59.46 7.03
N THR A 128 -29.68 58.72 6.35
CA THR A 128 -29.70 58.56 4.89
C THR A 128 -30.62 57.45 4.39
N LYS A 129 -31.17 56.62 5.29
CA LYS A 129 -32.00 55.43 4.99
C LYS A 129 -31.29 54.38 4.14
N ASN A 130 -29.95 54.44 4.08
CA ASN A 130 -29.13 53.55 3.27
C ASN A 130 -28.49 52.45 4.13
N THR A 131 -28.21 51.31 3.51
CA THR A 131 -27.49 50.19 4.14
C THR A 131 -26.14 50.01 3.46
N VAL A 132 -25.07 50.02 4.25
CA VAL A 132 -23.70 49.75 3.77
C VAL A 132 -23.30 48.36 4.23
N ASN A 133 -22.81 47.54 3.30
CA ASN A 133 -22.38 46.17 3.57
C ASN A 133 -20.89 46.02 3.27
N ILE A 134 -20.14 45.43 4.20
CA ILE A 134 -18.74 45.05 4.00
C ILE A 134 -18.52 43.63 4.54
N SER A 135 -17.38 43.05 4.19
CA SER A 135 -16.88 41.85 4.86
C SER A 135 -15.43 42.04 5.28
N SER A 136 -15.05 41.30 6.32
CA SER A 136 -13.66 41.14 6.76
C SER A 136 -13.42 39.66 7.00
N ASP A 137 -12.23 39.17 6.69
CA ASP A 137 -11.89 37.77 6.86
C ASP A 137 -10.57 37.55 7.61
N ILE A 138 -10.44 36.37 8.21
CA ILE A 138 -9.24 35.94 8.89
C ILE A 138 -9.02 34.45 8.66
N THR A 139 -7.81 34.09 8.26
CA THR A 139 -7.43 32.71 7.92
C THR A 139 -6.49 32.13 8.96
N TYR A 140 -6.78 30.89 9.36
CA TYR A 140 -5.98 30.07 10.25
C TYR A 140 -5.40 28.88 9.50
N THR A 141 -4.18 28.48 9.87
CA THR A 141 -3.47 27.36 9.25
C THR A 141 -3.06 26.31 10.28
N LEU A 142 -3.12 25.03 9.86
CA LEU A 142 -2.60 23.89 10.61
C LEU A 142 -1.19 23.59 10.14
N VAL A 143 -0.24 23.51 11.08
CA VAL A 143 1.11 23.04 10.82
C VAL A 143 1.30 21.71 11.52
N LYS A 144 1.76 20.69 10.79
CA LYS A 144 2.02 19.36 11.35
C LYS A 144 3.50 19.20 11.61
N ASN A 145 3.89 19.16 12.88
CA ASN A 145 5.28 18.93 13.28
C ASN A 145 5.53 17.43 13.44
N ALA A 146 5.73 16.74 12.32
CA ALA A 146 6.03 15.31 12.32
C ALA A 146 7.55 15.07 12.49
N GLU A 147 8.07 15.27 13.70
CA GLU A 147 9.50 15.07 14.02
C GLU A 147 10.00 13.64 13.67
N ASN A 148 9.09 12.65 13.62
CA ASN A 148 9.38 11.25 13.30
C ASN A 148 8.93 10.79 11.91
N ALA A 149 8.69 11.70 10.95
CA ALA A 149 8.33 11.31 9.60
C ALA A 149 9.45 10.47 8.94
N LYS A 150 9.31 9.14 8.98
CA LYS A 150 10.22 8.21 8.30
C LYS A 150 9.60 7.75 7.00
N LEU A 151 10.32 7.97 5.90
CA LEU A 151 9.95 7.40 4.61
C LEU A 151 10.14 5.88 4.67
N ALA A 152 9.05 5.12 4.62
CA ALA A 152 9.09 3.67 4.52
C ALA A 152 8.79 3.26 3.08
N TYR A 153 9.79 2.72 2.39
CA TYR A 153 9.56 2.01 1.13
C TYR A 153 9.14 0.58 1.44
N VAL A 154 7.92 0.22 1.08
CA VAL A 154 7.51 -1.19 1.01
C VAL A 154 7.81 -1.67 -0.40
N THR A 155 9.03 -2.13 -0.63
CA THR A 155 9.35 -2.94 -1.81
C THR A 155 8.77 -4.32 -1.59
N ALA A 156 7.68 -4.64 -2.30
CA ALA A 156 7.31 -6.04 -2.49
C ALA A 156 8.41 -6.67 -3.33
N ASP A 157 9.18 -7.60 -2.76
CA ASP A 157 10.15 -8.39 -3.53
C ASP A 157 9.40 -9.13 -4.64
N THR A 158 9.52 -8.64 -5.86
CA THR A 158 8.95 -9.23 -7.09
C THR A 158 9.71 -10.48 -7.55
N TYR A 159 10.36 -11.21 -6.64
CA TYR A 159 10.88 -12.55 -6.92
C TYR A 159 9.83 -13.60 -6.57
N VAL A 160 9.02 -13.81 -7.60
CA VAL A 160 7.97 -14.80 -7.73
C VAL A 160 8.62 -16.20 -7.75
N PHE A 161 8.22 -17.06 -6.81
CA PHE A 161 8.56 -18.50 -6.67
C PHE A 161 9.91 -18.90 -6.05
N LYS A 162 9.86 -19.33 -4.78
CA LYS A 162 11.02 -19.84 -4.02
C LYS A 162 11.32 -21.32 -4.25
N TYR A 163 10.34 -22.09 -4.74
CA TYR A 163 10.44 -23.55 -4.83
C TYR A 163 9.89 -24.08 -6.16
N ARG A 164 10.75 -24.65 -7.00
CA ARG A 164 10.38 -25.20 -8.32
C ARG A 164 10.33 -26.71 -8.27
N VAL A 165 9.27 -27.31 -8.82
CA VAL A 165 9.09 -28.77 -8.89
C VAL A 165 9.44 -29.26 -10.29
N ARG A 166 10.53 -30.02 -10.41
CA ARG A 166 11.10 -30.52 -11.69
C ARG A 166 11.67 -31.92 -11.52
N LYS A 167 11.93 -32.66 -12.62
CA LYS A 167 12.67 -33.94 -12.54
C LYS A 167 14.14 -33.70 -12.19
N THR A 168 14.76 -32.74 -12.87
CA THR A 168 16.10 -32.24 -12.58
C THR A 168 16.10 -30.73 -12.70
N TRP A 169 17.10 -30.06 -12.14
CA TRP A 169 17.23 -28.61 -12.29
C TRP A 169 17.40 -28.17 -13.75
N ALA A 170 18.25 -28.89 -14.49
CA ALA A 170 18.57 -28.62 -15.89
C ALA A 170 17.38 -28.86 -16.85
N ASP A 171 16.47 -29.77 -16.50
CA ASP A 171 15.26 -30.05 -17.27
C ASP A 171 14.14 -29.06 -16.90
N ALA A 172 14.28 -27.82 -17.39
CA ALA A 172 13.28 -26.78 -17.15
C ALA A 172 11.90 -27.10 -17.75
N ALA A 173 11.86 -27.85 -18.85
CA ALA A 173 10.62 -28.25 -19.53
C ALA A 173 9.78 -29.21 -18.68
N SER A 174 10.41 -29.99 -17.80
CA SER A 174 9.69 -30.85 -16.86
C SER A 174 8.86 -30.08 -15.82
N GLN A 175 9.02 -28.77 -15.65
CA GLN A 175 8.44 -28.04 -14.52
C GLN A 175 6.94 -28.28 -14.34
N LYS A 176 6.57 -28.83 -13.17
CA LYS A 176 5.19 -29.09 -12.77
C LYS A 176 4.55 -27.93 -12.04
N GLY A 177 5.35 -27.14 -11.34
CA GLY A 177 4.87 -25.98 -10.60
C GLY A 177 6.00 -25.18 -9.98
N ALA A 178 5.65 -23.98 -9.52
CA ALA A 178 6.54 -23.07 -8.80
C ALA A 178 5.73 -22.44 -7.64
N PHE A 179 6.27 -22.51 -6.43
CA PHE A 179 5.51 -22.25 -5.19
C PHE A 179 6.26 -21.31 -4.25
N HIS A 180 5.49 -20.59 -3.43
CA HIS A 180 6.03 -19.79 -2.32
C HIS A 180 6.16 -20.58 -1.01
N SER A 181 5.40 -21.67 -0.87
CA SER A 181 5.43 -22.57 0.29
C SER A 181 6.16 -23.86 -0.04
N LEU A 182 7.17 -24.19 0.76
CA LEU A 182 7.92 -25.45 0.62
C LEU A 182 7.01 -26.67 0.83
N ALA A 183 6.04 -26.57 1.75
CA ALA A 183 5.11 -27.66 2.02
C ALA A 183 4.26 -28.01 0.78
N ASN A 184 3.78 -26.99 0.07
CA ASN A 184 2.99 -27.18 -1.15
C ASN A 184 3.85 -27.74 -2.30
N ALA A 185 5.10 -27.27 -2.41
CA ALA A 185 6.06 -27.81 -3.39
C ALA A 185 6.37 -29.29 -3.14
N LYS A 186 6.56 -29.69 -1.87
CA LYS A 186 6.78 -31.09 -1.48
C LYS A 186 5.57 -31.96 -1.83
N LYS A 187 4.36 -31.50 -1.50
CA LYS A 187 3.12 -32.20 -1.86
C LYS A 187 3.01 -32.41 -3.37
N CYS A 188 3.26 -31.37 -4.17
CA CYS A 188 3.26 -31.47 -5.62
C CYS A 188 4.32 -32.46 -6.14
N ALA A 189 5.52 -32.48 -5.55
CA ALA A 189 6.57 -33.44 -5.90
C ALA A 189 6.17 -34.89 -5.55
N ASP A 190 5.43 -35.13 -4.47
CA ASP A 190 4.97 -36.47 -4.09
C ASP A 190 3.80 -36.97 -4.94
N GLU A 191 2.93 -36.07 -5.39
CA GLU A 191 1.85 -36.37 -6.33
C GLU A 191 2.37 -36.69 -7.75
N ASN A 192 3.59 -36.26 -8.07
CA ASN A 192 4.22 -36.46 -9.37
C ASN A 192 5.48 -37.34 -9.21
N ALA A 193 5.34 -38.65 -9.37
CA ALA A 193 6.45 -39.57 -9.14
C ALA A 193 7.69 -39.24 -10.02
N GLY A 194 8.87 -39.23 -9.40
CA GLY A 194 10.15 -38.88 -10.05
C GLY A 194 10.47 -37.38 -10.10
N TYR A 195 9.69 -36.54 -9.40
CA TYR A 195 9.96 -35.09 -9.29
C TYR A 195 10.64 -34.72 -7.98
N SER A 196 11.37 -33.60 -7.99
CA SER A 196 12.09 -33.03 -6.86
C SER A 196 11.82 -31.52 -6.76
N VAL A 197 12.03 -30.95 -5.58
CA VAL A 197 11.89 -29.53 -5.30
C VAL A 197 13.27 -28.87 -5.29
N PHE A 198 13.43 -27.80 -6.05
CA PHE A 198 14.65 -27.02 -6.15
C PHE A 198 14.44 -25.58 -5.68
N ASP A 199 15.46 -24.98 -5.08
CA ASP A 199 15.50 -23.53 -4.88
C ASP A 199 15.93 -22.78 -6.15
N GLU A 200 16.00 -21.45 -6.07
CA GLU A 200 16.39 -20.57 -7.19
C GLU A 200 17.83 -20.79 -7.67
N SER A 201 18.70 -21.30 -6.79
CA SER A 201 20.09 -21.65 -7.14
C SER A 201 20.20 -23.03 -7.82
N GLY A 202 19.09 -23.78 -7.88
CA GLY A 202 19.06 -25.13 -8.40
C GLY A 202 19.48 -26.21 -7.43
N LYS A 203 19.59 -25.89 -6.13
CA LYS A 203 19.86 -26.88 -5.09
C LYS A 203 18.64 -27.75 -4.88
N ASN A 204 18.83 -29.07 -4.87
CA ASN A 204 17.76 -30.00 -4.53
C ASN A 204 17.45 -29.90 -3.02
N LEU A 205 16.22 -29.51 -2.70
CA LEU A 205 15.72 -29.36 -1.33
C LEU A 205 14.87 -30.56 -0.87
N TYR A 206 14.28 -31.29 -1.82
CA TYR A 206 13.42 -32.43 -1.51
C TYR A 206 13.30 -33.36 -2.72
N ILE A 207 13.50 -34.66 -2.48
CA ILE A 207 13.23 -35.71 -3.46
C ILE A 207 11.83 -36.23 -3.19
N GLY A 208 10.91 -36.01 -4.13
CA GLY A 208 9.56 -36.53 -4.05
C GLY A 208 9.51 -38.04 -4.23
N LYS A 209 8.31 -38.60 -4.03
CA LYS A 209 8.02 -40.02 -4.25
C LYS A 209 8.65 -40.53 -5.56
N GLN A 210 9.44 -41.59 -5.47
CA GLN A 210 10.00 -42.25 -6.64
C GLN A 210 9.01 -43.27 -7.21
N THR A 211 9.04 -43.46 -8.53
CA THR A 211 8.31 -44.55 -9.17
C THR A 211 8.89 -45.88 -8.71
N ALA A 212 8.06 -46.76 -8.17
CA ALA A 212 8.49 -48.11 -7.81
C ALA A 212 8.98 -48.85 -9.06
N PHE A 213 10.18 -49.44 -8.99
CA PHE A 213 10.72 -50.23 -10.09
C PHE A 213 9.82 -51.45 -10.34
N GLN A 214 9.43 -51.66 -11.60
CA GLN A 214 8.65 -52.82 -12.01
C GLN A 214 9.60 -53.89 -12.57
N PRO A 215 9.72 -55.06 -11.92
CA PRO A 215 10.58 -56.13 -12.40
C PRO A 215 10.22 -56.56 -13.82
N TYR A 216 11.23 -56.89 -14.62
CA TYR A 216 11.04 -57.35 -15.99
C TYR A 216 12.03 -58.46 -16.36
N LEU A 217 11.74 -59.17 -17.46
CA LEU A 217 12.56 -60.27 -17.94
C LEU A 217 13.58 -59.78 -18.97
N VAL A 218 14.79 -60.33 -18.90
CA VAL A 218 15.85 -60.15 -19.89
C VAL A 218 16.39 -61.48 -20.35
N LYS A 219 16.69 -61.59 -21.65
CA LYS A 219 17.39 -62.71 -22.26
C LYS A 219 18.87 -62.37 -22.39
N VAL A 220 19.73 -63.20 -21.81
CA VAL A 220 21.18 -63.13 -21.95
C VAL A 220 21.63 -64.21 -22.93
N SER A 221 22.34 -63.80 -23.98
CA SER A 221 22.81 -64.70 -25.05
C SER A 221 24.29 -65.09 -24.92
N VAL A 222 25.03 -64.45 -24.02
CA VAL A 222 26.44 -64.76 -23.74
C VAL A 222 26.56 -65.70 -22.54
N SER A 223 27.41 -66.72 -22.64
CA SER A 223 27.57 -67.73 -21.58
C SER A 223 28.43 -67.25 -20.40
N ASP A 224 29.29 -66.24 -20.62
CA ASP A 224 30.30 -65.77 -19.69
C ASP A 224 30.03 -64.34 -19.16
N LEU A 225 28.77 -63.90 -19.13
CA LEU A 225 28.38 -62.66 -18.47
C LEU A 225 28.59 -62.76 -16.96
N ARG A 226 29.52 -61.96 -16.46
CA ARG A 226 29.97 -61.99 -15.06
C ARG A 226 28.95 -61.36 -14.12
N ILE A 227 28.70 -62.03 -13.00
CA ILE A 227 27.87 -61.52 -11.91
C ILE A 227 28.76 -60.80 -10.88
N ARG A 228 28.40 -59.58 -10.49
CA ARG A 228 29.19 -58.72 -9.60
C ARG A 228 28.44 -58.34 -8.32
N LYS A 229 29.19 -58.08 -7.25
CA LYS A 229 28.66 -57.71 -5.92
C LYS A 229 28.05 -56.31 -5.84
N GLY A 230 28.11 -55.54 -6.93
CA GLY A 230 27.56 -54.19 -7.02
C GLY A 230 27.52 -53.73 -8.49
N PRO A 231 26.85 -52.61 -8.78
CA PRO A 231 26.79 -52.05 -10.12
C PRO A 231 28.14 -51.40 -10.47
N GLY A 232 28.90 -52.04 -11.36
CA GLY A 232 30.16 -51.50 -11.88
C GLY A 232 31.25 -52.53 -12.09
N THR A 233 32.15 -52.27 -13.05
CA THR A 233 33.33 -53.10 -13.29
C THR A 233 34.39 -53.00 -12.18
N ASP A 234 34.34 -51.94 -11.39
CA ASP A 234 35.12 -51.70 -10.17
C ASP A 234 34.67 -52.58 -9.00
N LYS A 235 33.46 -53.17 -9.07
CA LYS A 235 32.93 -54.03 -8.02
C LYS A 235 33.46 -55.45 -8.13
N ALA A 236 33.70 -56.05 -6.96
CA ALA A 236 34.20 -57.41 -6.84
C ALA A 236 33.31 -58.41 -7.59
N LYS A 237 33.96 -59.34 -8.30
CA LYS A 237 33.28 -60.45 -8.97
C LYS A 237 32.77 -61.44 -7.92
N THR A 238 31.64 -62.08 -8.19
CA THR A 238 31.15 -63.18 -7.34
C THR A 238 31.85 -64.51 -7.64
N GLY A 239 32.58 -64.59 -8.75
CA GLY A 239 33.12 -65.84 -9.29
C GLY A 239 32.10 -66.64 -10.12
N LYS A 240 30.86 -66.15 -10.25
CA LYS A 240 29.78 -66.79 -11.01
C LYS A 240 29.47 -66.02 -12.30
N TYR A 241 28.87 -66.75 -13.24
CA TYR A 241 28.35 -66.26 -14.50
C TYR A 241 26.85 -66.48 -14.56
N THR A 242 26.13 -65.66 -15.33
CA THR A 242 24.69 -65.88 -15.53
C THR A 242 24.41 -67.15 -16.34
N GLY A 243 25.28 -67.46 -17.31
CA GLY A 243 24.96 -68.36 -18.40
C GLY A 243 23.96 -67.75 -19.38
N THR A 244 23.65 -68.50 -20.43
CA THR A 244 22.61 -68.14 -21.40
C THR A 244 21.24 -68.48 -20.86
N GLY A 245 20.27 -67.56 -20.93
CA GLY A 245 18.94 -67.81 -20.40
C GLY A 245 18.10 -66.55 -20.21
N VAL A 246 16.93 -66.70 -19.61
CA VAL A 246 16.04 -65.59 -19.26
C VAL A 246 16.08 -65.36 -17.75
N PHE A 247 16.28 -64.11 -17.35
CA PHE A 247 16.45 -63.71 -15.95
C PHE A 247 15.52 -62.54 -15.62
N THR A 248 15.04 -62.49 -14.39
CA THR A 248 14.26 -61.33 -13.89
C THR A 248 15.19 -60.29 -13.31
N ILE A 249 15.12 -59.06 -13.81
CA ILE A 249 15.75 -57.88 -13.24
C ILE A 249 14.76 -57.23 -12.26
N VAL A 250 15.24 -56.93 -11.05
CA VAL A 250 14.43 -56.35 -9.96
C VAL A 250 14.87 -54.96 -9.55
N GLU A 251 16.01 -54.50 -10.07
CA GLU A 251 16.52 -53.15 -9.85
C GLU A 251 17.52 -52.79 -10.94
N GLU A 252 17.64 -51.50 -11.22
CA GLU A 252 18.68 -50.95 -12.09
C GLU A 252 19.52 -49.91 -11.35
N ALA A 253 20.79 -49.82 -11.71
CA ALA A 253 21.68 -48.78 -11.20
C ALA A 253 22.71 -48.38 -12.26
N ASP A 254 23.19 -47.14 -12.14
CA ASP A 254 24.31 -46.65 -12.93
C ASP A 254 25.62 -47.11 -12.29
N GLY A 255 26.62 -47.43 -13.12
CA GLY A 255 27.92 -47.90 -12.65
C GLY A 255 28.91 -48.07 -13.80
N PRO A 256 30.22 -47.97 -13.54
CA PRO A 256 31.24 -47.97 -14.60
C PRO A 256 31.24 -49.27 -15.41
N GLY A 257 31.50 -49.17 -16.71
CA GLY A 257 31.69 -50.32 -17.62
C GLY A 257 30.42 -51.01 -18.09
N ALA A 258 29.26 -50.38 -17.96
CA ALA A 258 28.04 -50.72 -18.69
C ALA A 258 27.15 -49.49 -18.88
N SER A 259 26.24 -49.49 -19.85
CA SER A 259 25.23 -48.42 -19.98
C SER A 259 24.25 -48.45 -18.80
N LYS A 260 23.95 -49.64 -18.28
CA LYS A 260 23.11 -49.86 -17.10
C LYS A 260 23.45 -51.20 -16.46
N TRP A 261 23.34 -51.29 -15.14
CA TRP A 261 23.47 -52.54 -14.40
C TRP A 261 22.11 -52.99 -13.89
N GLY A 262 21.81 -54.29 -14.02
CA GLY A 262 20.59 -54.91 -13.51
C GLY A 262 20.88 -55.87 -12.37
N LEU A 263 20.10 -55.80 -11.29
CA LEU A 263 20.14 -56.76 -10.19
C LEU A 263 19.24 -57.96 -10.52
N LEU A 264 19.82 -59.15 -10.53
CA LEU A 264 19.09 -60.40 -10.72
C LEU A 264 18.21 -60.71 -9.50
N LYS A 265 16.96 -61.12 -9.74
CA LYS A 265 15.99 -61.49 -8.68
C LYS A 265 16.55 -62.52 -7.69
N ALA A 266 17.30 -63.51 -8.16
CA ALA A 266 17.91 -64.54 -7.33
C ALA A 266 18.92 -64.00 -6.29
N TYR A 267 19.46 -62.79 -6.53
CA TYR A 267 20.46 -62.15 -5.69
C TYR A 267 19.91 -60.91 -4.98
N GLN A 268 18.59 -60.67 -5.05
CA GLN A 268 17.97 -59.46 -4.49
C GLN A 268 18.22 -59.30 -2.99
N LYS A 269 18.20 -60.41 -2.23
CA LYS A 269 18.34 -60.41 -0.77
C LYS A 269 19.66 -59.80 -0.30
N ASN A 270 20.77 -60.17 -0.94
CA ASN A 270 22.11 -59.70 -0.58
C ASN A 270 22.62 -58.58 -1.50
N ARG A 271 21.85 -58.24 -2.54
CA ARG A 271 22.15 -57.23 -3.55
C ARG A 271 23.52 -57.41 -4.22
N ASP A 272 23.95 -58.66 -4.37
CA ASP A 272 25.29 -59.04 -4.81
C ASP A 272 25.30 -59.75 -6.18
N GLY A 273 24.26 -59.53 -6.99
CA GLY A 273 24.09 -60.16 -8.30
C GLY A 273 23.81 -59.19 -9.43
N TRP A 274 24.72 -58.25 -9.65
CA TRP A 274 24.62 -57.24 -10.69
C TRP A 274 25.26 -57.72 -11.99
N VAL A 275 24.56 -57.49 -13.10
CA VAL A 275 25.01 -57.84 -14.46
C VAL A 275 24.90 -56.63 -15.37
N SER A 276 25.79 -56.53 -16.35
CA SER A 276 25.68 -55.50 -17.39
C SER A 276 24.47 -55.79 -18.28
N LEU A 277 23.60 -54.79 -18.44
CA LEU A 277 22.44 -54.89 -19.31
C LEU A 277 22.78 -54.69 -20.80
N ASP A 278 24.01 -54.30 -21.14
CA ASP A 278 24.46 -54.20 -22.54
C ASP A 278 24.51 -55.57 -23.24
N PHE A 279 24.60 -56.64 -22.46
CA PHE A 279 24.61 -58.03 -22.92
C PHE A 279 23.26 -58.74 -22.71
N ALA A 280 22.21 -57.99 -22.39
CA ALA A 280 20.88 -58.50 -22.08
C ALA A 280 19.82 -57.80 -22.92
N GLN A 281 18.87 -58.56 -23.47
CA GLN A 281 17.75 -58.01 -24.24
C GLN A 281 16.45 -58.19 -23.46
N ARG A 282 15.69 -57.11 -23.27
CA ARG A 282 14.37 -57.17 -22.61
C ARG A 282 13.40 -58.04 -23.41
N VAL A 283 12.63 -58.89 -22.70
CA VAL A 283 11.60 -59.80 -23.24
C VAL A 283 10.23 -59.34 -22.81
#